data_AF-A0AAD4LLD7-F1
#
_entry.id   AF-A0AAD4LLD7-F1
#
_cell.length_a   1.000
_cell.length_b   1.000
_cell.length_c   1.000
_cell.angle_alpha   90.00
_cell.angle_beta   90.00
_cell.angle_gamma   90.00
#
_symmetry.space_group_name_H-M   'P 1'
#
loop_
_entity.id
_entity.type
_entity.pdbx_description
1 polymer ?
#
loop_
_entity_poly.entity_id
_entity_poly.type
_entity_poly.pdbx_seq_one_letter_code
_entity_poly.pdbx_strand_id
1 'polypeptide(L)'
;MLNATTGSTKTNSHVDFTNHSVINEEGWICGSKGELLMWIPQIHRANLHRPGNIWVAGEYETRLDLSTFVHGQSWTTCIDT
;
A
#
# COMPACT_ATOMS: atom_id res chain seq x y z
N MET A 1 0.25 36.30 30.37
CA MET A 1 0.53 34.86 30.29
C MET A 1 -0.65 34.19 29.62
N LEU A 2 -0.43 33.57 28.47
CA LEU A 2 -1.21 32.47 27.88
C LEU A 2 -0.35 31.96 26.71
N ASN A 3 0.36 30.86 26.94
CA ASN A 3 1.19 30.24 25.91
C ASN A 3 0.27 29.37 25.06
N ALA A 4 0.12 29.72 23.79
CA ALA A 4 -0.55 28.85 22.82
C ALA A 4 0.37 27.68 22.52
N THR A 5 0.07 26.52 23.09
CA THR A 5 0.68 25.25 22.71
C THR A 5 0.18 24.91 21.31
N THR A 6 0.96 25.27 20.30
CA THR A 6 0.78 24.78 18.93
C THR A 6 1.01 23.27 18.95
N GLY A 7 -0.07 22.50 19.06
CA GLY A 7 -0.03 21.07 18.83
C GLY A 7 0.50 20.85 17.42
N SER A 8 1.69 20.25 17.31
CA SER A 8 2.22 19.79 16.04
C SER A 8 1.25 18.75 15.50
N THR A 9 0.38 19.15 14.58
CA THR A 9 -0.36 18.24 13.71
C THR A 9 0.68 17.46 12.93
N LYS A 10 0.99 16.24 13.36
CA LYS A 10 1.64 15.23 12.52
C LYS A 10 0.77 15.12 11.28
N THR A 11 1.24 15.67 10.16
CA THR A 11 0.68 15.38 8.85
C THR A 11 0.84 13.89 8.66
N ASN A 12 -0.25 13.15 8.88
CA ASN A 12 -0.31 11.74 8.52
C ASN A 12 -0.09 11.73 7.01
N SER A 13 1.11 11.36 6.55
CA SER A 13 1.41 11.27 5.13
C SER A 13 0.32 10.40 4.52
N HIS A 14 -0.43 10.92 3.56
CA HIS A 14 -1.43 10.14 2.86
C HIS A 14 -0.71 8.99 2.15
N VAL A 15 -0.89 7.78 2.67
CA VAL A 15 -0.23 6.56 2.22
C VAL A 15 -1.15 5.92 1.19
N ASP A 16 -0.84 6.12 -0.09
CA ASP A 16 -1.72 5.72 -1.20
C ASP A 16 -1.09 4.66 -2.10
N PHE A 17 -1.90 3.66 -2.48
CA PHE A 17 -1.57 2.75 -3.58
C PHE A 17 -1.97 3.38 -4.91
N THR A 18 -0.98 3.88 -5.66
CA THR A 18 -1.20 4.59 -6.91
C THR A 18 -0.44 3.94 -8.06
N ASN A 19 -0.58 4.49 -9.27
CA ASN A 19 0.21 4.07 -10.42
C ASN A 19 1.72 4.34 -10.27
N HIS A 20 2.10 5.20 -9.33
CA HIS A 20 3.50 5.48 -9.02
C HIS A 20 4.09 4.53 -7.98
N SER A 21 3.28 3.65 -7.40
CA SER A 21 3.74 2.67 -6.43
C SER A 21 4.57 1.57 -7.12
N VAL A 22 5.77 1.32 -6.61
CA VAL A 22 6.70 0.32 -7.15
C VAL A 22 6.77 -0.90 -6.24
N ILE A 23 7.14 -2.07 -6.79
CA ILE A 23 7.51 -3.22 -5.96
C ILE A 23 9.03 -3.21 -5.83
N ASN A 24 9.54 -3.13 -4.60
CA ASN A 24 10.98 -3.19 -4.35
C ASN A 24 11.51 -4.64 -4.44
N GLU A 25 12.82 -4.81 -4.29
CA GLU A 25 13.49 -6.12 -4.43
C GLU A 25 13.01 -7.15 -3.39
N GLU A 26 12.60 -6.68 -2.21
CA GLU A 26 12.07 -7.54 -1.13
C GLU A 26 10.62 -7.96 -1.38
N GLY A 27 9.92 -7.32 -2.32
CA GLY A 27 8.53 -7.60 -2.66
C GLY A 27 7.50 -6.67 -2.04
N TRP A 28 7.91 -5.60 -1.41
CA TRP A 28 7.00 -4.59 -0.86
C TRP A 28 6.51 -3.65 -1.95
N ILE A 29 5.20 -3.42 -2.00
CA ILE A 29 4.66 -2.25 -2.68
C ILE A 29 5.02 -1.02 -1.84
N CYS A 30 5.71 -0.08 -2.46
CA CYS A 30 6.12 1.17 -1.84
C CYS A 30 5.28 2.36 -2.34
N GLY A 31 4.93 3.26 -1.44
CA GLY A 31 4.36 4.57 -1.74
C GLY A 31 5.37 5.49 -2.45
N SER A 32 4.93 6.67 -2.88
CA SER A 32 5.76 7.62 -3.61
C SER A 32 6.94 8.18 -2.82
N LYS A 33 6.92 8.05 -1.48
CA LYS A 33 8.03 8.46 -0.60
C LYS A 33 8.74 7.27 0.04
N GLY A 34 8.51 6.06 -0.47
CA GLY A 34 9.13 4.83 0.03
C GLY A 34 8.41 4.20 1.22
N GLU A 35 7.20 4.62 1.55
CA GLU A 35 6.39 3.99 2.59
C GLU A 35 6.05 2.55 2.22
N LEU A 36 6.21 1.60 3.15
CA LEU A 36 5.83 0.22 2.92
C LEU A 36 4.31 0.07 3.04
N LEU A 37 3.66 -0.32 1.95
CA LEU A 37 2.21 -0.52 1.90
C LEU A 37 1.86 -1.94 2.33
N MET A 38 2.28 -2.92 1.53
CA MET A 38 2.02 -4.34 1.72
C MET A 38 3.05 -5.19 0.98
N TRP A 39 3.26 -6.42 1.45
CA TRP A 39 4.17 -7.37 0.83
C TRP A 39 3.42 -8.27 -0.15
N ILE A 40 4.01 -8.49 -1.34
CA ILE A 40 3.42 -9.33 -2.39
C ILE A 40 4.25 -10.59 -2.59
N PRO A 41 3.66 -11.79 -2.47
CA PRO A 41 4.34 -13.05 -2.80
C PRO A 41 4.80 -13.08 -4.25
N GLN A 42 5.98 -13.67 -4.51
CA GLN A 42 6.61 -13.65 -5.83
C GLN A 42 5.71 -14.17 -6.96
N ILE A 43 4.93 -15.22 -6.70
CA ILE A 43 4.02 -15.83 -7.68
C ILE A 43 2.94 -14.85 -8.19
N HIS A 44 2.57 -13.85 -7.38
CA HIS A 44 1.52 -12.88 -7.71
C HIS A 44 2.05 -11.62 -8.40
N ARG A 45 3.36 -11.35 -8.38
CA ARG A 45 3.92 -10.07 -8.83
C ARG A 45 3.76 -9.82 -10.33
N ALA A 46 3.90 -10.87 -11.15
CA ALA A 46 3.83 -10.76 -12.60
C ALA A 46 2.44 -10.39 -13.11
N ASN A 47 1.39 -10.92 -12.47
CA ASN A 47 0.00 -10.73 -12.87
C ASN A 47 -0.79 -9.86 -11.88
N LEU A 48 -0.09 -9.01 -11.13
CA LEU A 48 -0.73 -8.13 -10.15
C LEU A 48 -1.46 -6.99 -10.85
N HIS A 49 -2.75 -6.84 -10.54
CA HIS A 49 -3.55 -5.73 -11.03
C HIS A 49 -3.11 -4.42 -10.36
N ARG A 50 -2.66 -3.46 -11.16
CA ARG A 50 -2.31 -2.11 -10.69
C ARG A 50 -3.52 -1.18 -10.78
N PRO A 51 -3.54 -0.05 -10.05
CA PRO A 51 -4.68 0.89 -10.06
C PRO A 51 -5.05 1.40 -11.46
N GLY A 52 -4.08 1.52 -12.36
CA GLY A 52 -4.25 1.98 -13.74
C GLY A 52 -4.35 0.87 -14.78
N ASN A 53 -4.28 -0.39 -14.38
CA ASN A 53 -4.51 -1.49 -15.32
C ASN A 53 -6.00 -1.60 -15.58
N ILE A 54 -6.40 -1.63 -16.85
CA ILE A 54 -7.80 -1.97 -17.22
C ILE A 54 -7.97 -3.50 -17.19
N TRP A 55 -6.91 -4.23 -17.52
CA TRP A 55 -6.85 -5.69 -17.49
C TRP A 55 -5.39 -6.17 -17.41
N VAL A 56 -5.19 -7.37 -16.87
CA VAL A 56 -3.91 -8.09 -16.85
C VAL A 56 -4.07 -9.36 -17.67
N ALA A 57 -3.34 -9.47 -18.79
CA ALA A 57 -3.36 -10.66 -19.62
C ALA A 57 -2.53 -11.78 -18.98
N GLY A 58 -3.20 -12.79 -18.42
CA GLY A 58 -2.58 -13.96 -17.82
C GLY A 58 -3.65 -14.94 -17.32
N GLU A 59 -3.30 -16.22 -17.18
CA GLU A 59 -4.23 -17.28 -16.75
C GLU A 59 -4.69 -17.08 -15.28
N TYR A 60 -3.85 -16.44 -14.46
CA TYR A 60 -4.12 -16.19 -13.03
C TYR A 60 -3.82 -14.73 -12.70
N GLU A 61 -4.81 -13.84 -12.88
CA GLU A 61 -4.71 -12.46 -12.41
C GLU A 61 -4.77 -12.39 -10.88
N THR A 62 -3.99 -11.48 -10.28
CA THR A 62 -4.07 -11.20 -8.85
C THR A 62 -4.70 -9.83 -8.65
N ARG A 63 -5.87 -9.79 -8.03
CA ARG A 63 -6.54 -8.57 -7.58
C ARG A 63 -6.41 -8.43 -6.08
N LEU A 64 -6.09 -7.21 -5.64
CA LEU A 64 -6.07 -6.85 -4.24
C LEU A 64 -7.43 -6.28 -3.88
N ASP A 65 -8.07 -6.85 -2.86
CA ASP A 65 -9.16 -6.19 -2.16
C ASP A 65 -8.55 -5.27 -1.11
N LEU A 66 -8.83 -3.97 -1.22
CA LEU A 66 -8.31 -2.94 -0.33
C LEU A 66 -9.40 -2.35 0.58
N SER A 67 -10.61 -2.94 0.58
CA SER A 67 -11.74 -2.44 1.36
C SER A 67 -11.46 -2.39 2.87
N THR A 68 -10.63 -3.32 3.38
CA THR A 68 -10.22 -3.42 4.79
C THR A 68 -8.74 -3.10 5.02
N PHE A 69 -8.08 -2.49 4.03
CA PHE A 69 -6.63 -2.39 3.98
C PHE A 69 -5.99 -1.71 5.19
N VAL A 70 -5.03 -2.41 5.81
CA VAL A 70 -4.13 -1.91 6.85
C VAL A 70 -2.69 -1.88 6.30
N HIS A 71 -1.96 -0.78 6.47
CA HIS A 71 -0.65 -0.56 5.85
C HIS A 71 0.53 -0.72 6.83
N GLY A 72 1.75 -0.85 6.29
CA GLY A 72 2.98 -0.91 7.06
C GLY A 72 3.14 -2.23 7.81
N GLN A 73 3.74 -2.23 9.01
CA GLN A 73 3.94 -3.46 9.80
C GLN A 73 2.64 -4.09 10.31
N SER A 74 1.56 -3.31 10.34
CA SER A 74 0.22 -3.77 10.71
C SER A 74 -0.51 -4.47 9.57
N TRP A 75 0.10 -4.68 8.40
CA TRP A 75 -0.55 -5.37 7.27
C TRP A 75 -1.11 -6.76 7.63
N THR A 76 -0.52 -7.44 8.62
CA THR A 76 -0.97 -8.76 9.10
C THR A 76 -2.30 -8.71 9.87
N THR A 77 -2.76 -7.55 10.33
CA THR A 77 -4.06 -7.44 11.02
C THR A 77 -5.26 -7.39 10.07
N CYS A 78 -5.03 -7.43 8.76
CA CYS A 78 -6.06 -7.38 7.72
C CYS A 78 -6.75 -8.75 7.46
N ILE A 79 -6.65 -9.71 8.39
CA ILE A 79 -7.39 -10.98 8.32
C ILE A 79 -8.77 -10.71 8.91
N ASP A 80 -9.78 -10.60 8.05
CA ASP A 80 -11.18 -10.68 8.48
C ASP A 80 -11.43 -12.04 9.14
N THR A 81 -12.07 -12.02 10.32
CA THR A 81 -12.49 -13.20 11.08
C THR A 81 -13.97 -13.49 10.86
#